data_AF-A0A3M1FDN9-F1
#
_entry.id   AF-A0A3M1FDN9-F1
#
_cell.length_a   1.000
_cell.length_b   1.000
_cell.length_c   1.000
_cell.angle_alpha   90.00
_cell.angle_beta   90.00
_cell.angle_gamma   90.00
#
_symmetry.space_group_name_H-M   'P 1'
#
loop_
_entity.id
_entity.type
_entity.pdbx_description
1 polymer ?
#
loop_
_entity_poly.entity_id
_entity_poly.type
_entity_poly.pdbx_seq_one_letter_code
_entity_poly.pdbx_strand_id
1 'polypeptide(L)'
;MRIEAALTTQELKHFLDELEGVVTTLEGTASLTTDEETISLQVNVGKRGTAHVSGELRELGTIKVTVKFEFDTDQTLLMRTISELRDLHNQYPVVESV
;
A
#
# COMPACT_ATOMS: atom_id res chain seq x y z
N MET A 1 -3.02 15.07 -15.99
CA MET A 1 -2.08 15.37 -14.89
C MET A 1 -1.46 14.06 -14.45
N ARG A 2 -0.14 13.96 -14.38
CA ARG A 2 0.59 12.74 -14.00
C ARG A 2 1.45 13.10 -12.79
N ILE A 3 1.28 12.39 -11.68
CA ILE A 3 2.13 12.51 -10.50
C ILE A 3 3.19 11.41 -10.59
N GLU A 4 4.45 11.77 -10.47
CA GLU A 4 5.55 10.81 -10.38
C GLU A 4 5.80 10.50 -8.90
N ALA A 5 5.81 9.22 -8.57
CA ALA A 5 6.10 8.70 -7.25
C ALA A 5 6.99 7.47 -7.40
N ALA A 6 7.97 7.33 -6.51
CA ALA A 6 8.84 6.18 -6.43
C ALA A 6 8.36 5.26 -5.30
N LEU A 7 8.47 3.95 -5.53
CA LEU A 7 8.22 2.93 -4.53
C LEU A 7 9.37 1.93 -4.64
N THR A 8 10.11 1.77 -3.56
CA THR A 8 11.16 0.75 -3.47
C THR A 8 10.55 -0.63 -3.23
N THR A 9 11.26 -1.67 -3.64
CA THR A 9 10.82 -3.04 -3.37
C THR A 9 10.77 -3.34 -1.87
N GLN A 10 11.61 -2.68 -1.06
CA GLN A 10 11.62 -2.90 0.39
C GLN A 10 10.37 -2.33 1.06
N GLU A 11 9.93 -1.13 0.68
CA GLU A 11 8.67 -0.55 1.13
C GLU A 11 7.47 -1.39 0.67
N LEU A 12 7.49 -1.86 -0.58
CA LEU A 12 6.47 -2.75 -1.11
C LEU A 12 6.39 -4.05 -0.29
N LYS A 13 7.54 -4.67 0.02
CA LYS A 13 7.60 -5.89 0.82
C LYS A 13 7.03 -5.67 2.22
N HIS A 14 7.44 -4.60 2.88
CA HIS A 14 6.96 -4.26 4.22
C HIS A 14 5.45 -4.06 4.24
N PHE A 15 4.92 -3.29 3.28
CA PHE A 15 3.48 -3.09 3.16
C PHE A 15 2.73 -4.38 2.86
N LEU A 16 3.27 -5.24 1.99
CA LEU A 16 2.69 -6.54 1.67
C LEU A 16 2.62 -7.44 2.92
N ASP A 17 3.70 -7.52 3.70
CA ASP A 17 3.74 -8.30 4.94
C ASP A 17 2.69 -7.80 5.95
N GLU A 18 2.56 -6.48 6.12
CA GLU A 18 1.52 -5.88 6.99
C GLU A 18 0.12 -6.18 6.48
N LEU A 19 -0.12 -6.00 5.18
CA LEU A 19 -1.43 -6.19 4.55
C LEU A 19 -1.89 -7.65 4.66
N GLU A 20 -0.99 -8.60 4.43
CA GLU A 20 -1.25 -10.02 4.63
C GLU A 20 -1.59 -10.35 6.08
N GLY A 21 -0.88 -9.73 7.02
CA GLY A 21 -1.14 -9.86 8.45
C GLY A 21 -2.56 -9.44 8.80
N VAL A 22 -2.94 -8.19 8.47
CA VAL A 22 -4.25 -7.62 8.86
C VAL A 22 -5.43 -8.27 8.14
N VAL A 23 -5.23 -8.75 6.91
CA VAL A 23 -6.26 -9.49 6.17
C VAL A 23 -6.45 -10.90 6.73
N THR A 24 -5.40 -11.52 7.23
CA THR A 24 -5.47 -12.85 7.87
C THR A 24 -6.13 -12.78 9.25
N THR A 25 -5.80 -11.76 10.04
CA THR A 25 -6.38 -11.54 11.38
C THR A 25 -7.78 -10.92 11.32
N LEU A 26 -8.18 -10.37 10.16
CA LEU A 26 -9.41 -9.58 9.97
C LEU A 26 -9.52 -8.39 10.93
N GLU A 27 -8.38 -7.86 11.35
CA GLU A 27 -8.28 -6.75 12.30
C GLU A 27 -6.88 -6.13 12.21
N GLY A 28 -6.84 -4.80 12.10
CA GLY A 28 -5.61 -4.02 12.16
C GLY A 28 -5.52 -2.96 11.06
N THR A 29 -4.36 -2.33 10.95
CA THR A 29 -4.04 -1.36 9.90
C THR A 29 -2.72 -1.75 9.26
N ALA A 30 -2.70 -1.83 7.92
CA ALA A 30 -1.47 -1.88 7.14
C ALA A 30 -1.21 -0.50 6.54
N SER A 31 0.06 -0.11 6.46
CA SER A 31 0.45 1.23 6.03
C SER A 31 1.62 1.20 5.07
N LEU A 32 1.56 2.08 4.07
CA LEU A 32 2.66 2.34 3.16
C LEU A 32 2.93 3.84 3.19
N THR A 33 4.16 4.22 3.48
CA THR A 33 4.66 5.57 3.25
C THR A 33 6.01 5.44 2.58
N THR A 34 6.17 6.10 1.44
CA THR A 34 7.45 6.10 0.71
C THR A 34 8.43 7.05 1.39
N ASP A 35 9.73 6.80 1.26
CA ASP A 35 10.82 7.61 1.80
C ASP A 35 10.71 9.08 1.39
N GLU A 36 10.31 9.37 0.14
CA GLU A 36 10.10 10.74 -0.32
C GLU A 36 8.75 11.35 0.08
N GLU A 37 7.96 10.65 0.91
CA GLU A 37 6.60 11.01 1.34
C GLU A 37 5.64 11.34 0.18
N THR A 38 5.92 10.80 -1.01
CA THR A 38 5.10 11.00 -2.21
C THR A 38 3.85 10.15 -2.22
N ILE A 39 3.89 9.01 -1.55
CA ILE A 39 2.75 8.13 -1.33
C ILE A 39 2.58 7.94 0.17
N SER A 40 1.35 8.13 0.65
CA SER A 40 0.91 7.64 1.94
C SER A 40 -0.41 6.90 1.76
N LEU A 41 -0.51 5.68 2.28
CA LEU A 41 -1.65 4.79 2.14
C LEU A 41 -1.85 4.04 3.46
N GLN A 42 -3.10 3.90 3.87
CA GLN A 42 -3.51 3.08 4.99
C GLN A 42 -4.69 2.20 4.59
N VAL A 43 -4.64 0.94 5.02
CA VAL A 43 -5.72 -0.02 4.88
C VAL A 43 -6.11 -0.47 6.28
N ASN A 44 -7.27 -0.01 6.76
CA ASN A 44 -7.83 -0.46 8.01
C ASN A 44 -8.80 -1.62 7.76
N VAL A 45 -8.48 -2.80 8.26
CA VAL A 45 -9.35 -3.98 8.16
C VAL A 45 -10.18 -4.09 9.44
N GLY A 46 -11.50 -4.06 9.26
CA GLY A 46 -12.47 -4.21 10.31
C GLY A 46 -12.96 -5.66 10.46
N LYS A 47 -13.53 -5.94 11.63
CA LYS A 47 -14.20 -7.22 11.90
C LYS A 47 -15.31 -7.42 10.88
N ARG A 48 -15.40 -8.63 10.32
CA ARG A 48 -16.29 -9.06 9.20
C ARG A 48 -15.72 -8.82 7.79
N GLY A 49 -14.43 -8.53 7.65
CA GLY A 49 -13.78 -8.50 6.34
C GLY A 49 -14.10 -7.26 5.51
N THR A 50 -14.69 -6.24 6.12
CA THR A 50 -14.75 -4.89 5.54
C THR A 50 -13.40 -4.22 5.70
N ALA A 51 -12.99 -3.42 4.72
CA ALA A 51 -11.78 -2.62 4.83
C ALA A 51 -12.01 -1.20 4.35
N HIS A 52 -11.39 -0.25 5.03
CA HIS A 52 -11.36 1.15 4.64
C HIS A 52 -9.96 1.47 4.15
N VAL A 53 -9.86 2.01 2.94
CA VAL A 53 -8.60 2.41 2.32
C VAL A 53 -8.58 3.93 2.22
N SER A 54 -7.52 4.54 2.70
CA SER A 54 -7.31 5.99 2.59
C SER A 54 -5.86 6.32 2.31
N GLY A 55 -5.62 7.48 1.72
CA GLY A 55 -4.27 7.89 1.41
C GLY A 55 -4.17 9.19 0.65
N GLU A 56 -2.94 9.54 0.33
CA GLU A 56 -2.61 10.70 -0.46
C GLU A 56 -1.39 10.46 -1.35
N LEU A 57 -1.45 11.07 -2.53
CA LEU A 57 -0.35 11.17 -3.48
C LEU A 57 0.09 12.64 -3.54
N ARG A 58 1.37 12.89 -3.33
CA ARG A 58 1.98 14.22 -3.35
C ARG A 58 2.95 14.32 -4.53
N GLU A 59 2.83 15.39 -5.30
CA GLU A 59 3.77 15.71 -6.37
C GLU A 59 4.98 16.47 -5.82
N LEU A 60 6.19 15.99 -6.13
CA LEU A 60 7.43 16.69 -5.83
C LEU A 60 7.73 17.70 -6.94
N GLY A 61 7.62 18.99 -6.63
CA GLY A 61 7.90 20.05 -7.61
C GLY A 61 7.58 21.45 -7.10
N THR A 62 7.72 22.42 -7.99
CA THR A 62 7.45 23.85 -7.69
C THR A 62 5.97 24.11 -7.43
N ILE A 63 5.08 23.34 -8.07
CA ILE A 63 3.64 23.37 -7.81
C ILE A 63 3.32 22.13 -6.98
N LYS A 64 2.93 22.33 -5.72
CA LYS A 64 2.54 21.22 -4.85
C LYS A 64 1.10 20.84 -5.12
N VAL A 65 0.91 19.68 -5.73
CA VAL A 65 -0.40 19.04 -5.88
C VAL A 65 -0.48 17.89 -4.90
N THR A 66 -1.59 17.81 -4.16
CA THR A 66 -1.92 16.68 -3.30
C THR A 66 -3.26 16.12 -3.72
N VAL A 67 -3.27 14.84 -4.06
CA VAL A 67 -4.48 14.08 -4.35
C VAL A 67 -4.77 13.22 -3.14
N LYS A 68 -5.92 13.43 -2.49
CA LYS A 68 -6.40 12.59 -1.40
C LYS A 68 -7.45 11.63 -1.93
N PHE A 69 -7.44 10.41 -1.44
CA PHE A 69 -8.43 9.39 -1.79
C PHE A 69 -8.84 8.61 -0.56
N GLU A 70 -10.10 8.18 -0.56
CA GLU A 70 -10.66 7.27 0.43
C GLU A 70 -11.76 6.43 -0.23
N PHE A 71 -11.86 5.16 0.13
CA PHE A 71 -12.92 4.26 -0.32
C PHE A 71 -13.02 3.03 0.58
N ASP A 72 -14.21 2.44 0.60
CA ASP A 72 -14.45 1.17 1.28
C ASP A 72 -14.32 -0.01 0.32
N THR A 73 -13.87 -1.13 0.85
CA THR A 73 -13.71 -2.40 0.13
C THR A 73 -13.90 -3.60 1.06
N ASP A 74 -13.60 -4.79 0.57
CA ASP A 74 -13.72 -6.04 1.32
C ASP A 74 -12.51 -6.95 1.13
N GLN A 75 -12.49 -8.03 1.92
CA GLN A 75 -11.46 -9.05 1.90
C GLN A 75 -11.27 -9.69 0.51
N THR A 76 -12.31 -9.81 -0.31
CA THR A 76 -12.20 -10.43 -1.65
C THR A 76 -11.30 -9.59 -2.54
N LEU A 77 -11.49 -8.26 -2.54
CA LEU A 77 -10.63 -7.37 -3.31
C LEU A 77 -9.21 -7.34 -2.73
N LEU A 78 -9.07 -7.24 -1.40
CA LEU A 78 -7.75 -7.21 -0.75
C LEU A 78 -6.93 -8.46 -1.03
N MET A 79 -7.53 -9.65 -1.00
CA MET A 79 -6.85 -10.91 -1.31
C MET A 79 -6.35 -10.95 -2.76
N ARG A 80 -7.11 -10.36 -3.69
CA ARG A 80 -6.69 -10.24 -5.09
C ARG A 80 -5.52 -9.27 -5.22
N THR A 81 -5.60 -8.11 -4.57
CA THR A 81 -4.51 -7.13 -4.51
C THR A 81 -3.24 -7.74 -3.93
N ILE A 82 -3.33 -8.48 -2.82
CA ILE A 82 -2.19 -9.21 -2.22
C ILE A 82 -1.54 -10.14 -3.24
N SER A 83 -2.33 -10.89 -4.01
CA SER A 83 -1.80 -11.77 -5.05
C SER A 83 -1.02 -11.00 -6.12
N GLU A 84 -1.56 -9.87 -6.59
CA GLU A 84 -0.90 -9.04 -7.61
C GLU A 84 0.39 -8.38 -7.07
N LEU A 85 0.37 -7.95 -5.79
CA LEU A 85 1.56 -7.40 -5.13
C LEU A 85 2.63 -8.47 -4.89
N ARG A 86 2.24 -9.71 -4.58
CA ARG A 86 3.17 -10.86 -4.51
C ARG A 86 3.83 -11.13 -5.84
N ASP A 87 3.06 -11.15 -6.92
CA ASP A 87 3.59 -11.36 -8.27
C ASP A 87 4.59 -10.26 -8.64
N LEU A 88 4.27 -9.00 -8.31
CA LEU A 88 5.17 -7.87 -8.50
C LEU A 88 6.46 -8.00 -7.68
N HIS A 89 6.35 -8.38 -6.40
CA HIS A 89 7.51 -8.60 -5.53
C HIS A 89 8.40 -9.74 -6.05
N ASN A 90 7.80 -10.83 -6.53
CA ASN A 90 8.53 -11.96 -7.10
C ASN A 90 9.26 -11.60 -8.40
N GLN A 91 8.72 -10.67 -9.18
CA GLN A 91 9.37 -10.17 -10.39
C GLN A 91 10.59 -9.30 -10.08
N TYR A 92 10.56 -8.56 -8.96
CA TYR A 92 11.63 -7.66 -8.53
C TYR A 92 12.04 -7.97 -7.09
N PRO A 93 12.67 -9.12 -6.79
CA PRO A 93 12.91 -9.55 -5.42
C PRO A 93 13.90 -8.64 -4.68
N VAL A 94 13.71 -8.48 -3.37
CA VAL A 94 14.72 -7.88 -2.49
C VAL A 94 15.81 -8.91 -2.25
N VAL A 95 17.04 -8.62 -2.69
CA VAL A 95 18.21 -9.43 -2.34
C VAL A 95 18.76 -8.92 -1.02
N GLU A 96 18.45 -9.62 0.08
CA GLU A 96 19.10 -9.35 1.35
C GLU A 96 20.60 -9.66 1.21
N SER A 97 21.43 -8.63 1.30
CA SER A 97 22.88 -8.78 1.33
C SER A 97 23.27 -9.27 2.71
N VAL A 98 23.72 -10.54 2.80
CA VAL A 98 24.26 -11.16 4.01
C VAL A 98 25.59 -10.55 4.40
#